data_AF-A0A6S7LLF9-F1
#
_entry.id   AF-A0A6S7LLF9-F1
#
_cell.length_a   1.000
_cell.length_b   1.000
_cell.length_c   1.000
_cell.angle_alpha   90.00
_cell.angle_beta   90.00
_cell.angle_gamma   90.00
#
_symmetry.space_group_name_H-M   'P 1'
#
loop_
_entity.id
_entity.type
_entity.pdbx_description
1 polymer ?
#
loop_
_entity_poly.entity_id
_entity_poly.type
_entity_poly.pdbx_seq_one_letter_code
_entity_poly.pdbx_strand_id
1 'polypeptide(L)'
;IFFDDSKFVHEKVDGKREIDLLANVLKQRFHNNIVALEQIKTTVEKGYSSQQVSSSSISPECCEINPTETDYRFKTKVLSNMFCEIKAKYVSKGAKHLSKSLEETVINNLNKNPDLRWQYFGSQEGILSIYPAHKYTSCDSYDNRVRPWYVEGIAPEPKDIVLIIDKSGSMADIIGNKTLIQIAVSAAESVLNSLNPNDR
;
A
#
# COMPACT_ATOMS: atom_id res chain seq x y z
N ILE A 1 -28.28 40.08 -19.72
CA ILE A 1 -28.22 39.73 -21.16
C ILE A 1 -26.75 39.79 -21.55
N PHE A 2 -25.98 38.69 -21.46
CA PHE A 2 -24.55 38.68 -21.85
C PHE A 2 -24.05 37.27 -22.24
N PHE A 3 -24.91 36.40 -22.79
CA PHE A 3 -24.48 35.11 -23.38
C PHE A 3 -24.73 35.02 -24.90
N ASP A 4 -25.43 35.98 -25.50
CA ASP A 4 -25.86 35.92 -26.91
C ASP A 4 -24.74 36.21 -27.95
N ASP A 5 -23.63 36.82 -27.55
CA ASP A 5 -22.52 37.13 -28.48
C ASP A 5 -21.43 36.06 -28.55
N SER A 6 -21.57 34.96 -27.81
CA SER A 6 -20.61 33.85 -27.86
C SER A 6 -21.00 32.83 -28.93
N LYS A 7 -20.17 32.67 -29.96
CA LYS A 7 -20.33 31.61 -30.97
C LYS A 7 -20.06 30.25 -30.29
N PHE A 8 -21.11 29.51 -29.97
CA PHE A 8 -21.01 28.10 -29.55
C PHE A 8 -21.55 27.19 -30.66
N VAL A 9 -20.91 26.02 -30.80
CA VAL A 9 -21.34 24.97 -31.71
C VAL A 9 -22.01 23.89 -30.88
N HIS A 10 -23.27 23.59 -31.18
CA HIS A 10 -23.93 22.42 -30.62
C HIS A 10 -23.47 21.18 -31.38
N GLU A 11 -22.50 20.47 -30.82
CA GLU A 11 -22.09 19.15 -31.30
C GLU A 11 -22.85 18.07 -30.53
N LYS A 12 -23.46 17.13 -31.26
CA LYS A 12 -24.23 16.04 -30.65
C LYS A 12 -23.23 14.99 -30.17
N VAL A 13 -23.19 14.74 -28.86
CA VAL A 13 -22.26 13.76 -28.27
C VAL A 13 -22.59 12.36 -28.77
N ASP A 14 -21.62 11.71 -29.40
CA ASP A 14 -21.69 10.28 -29.75
C ASP A 14 -21.32 9.45 -28.52
N GLY A 15 -22.34 9.06 -27.75
CA GLY A 15 -22.15 8.31 -26.51
C GLY A 15 -21.39 7.00 -26.69
N LYS A 16 -21.50 6.32 -27.83
CA LYS A 16 -20.77 5.07 -28.07
C LYS A 16 -19.27 5.35 -28.25
N ARG A 17 -18.95 6.33 -29.07
CA ARG A 17 -17.56 6.77 -29.29
C ARG A 17 -16.90 7.24 -27.99
N GLU A 18 -17.60 8.02 -27.18
CA GLU A 18 -17.07 8.49 -25.90
C GLU A 18 -16.82 7.33 -24.91
N ILE A 19 -17.72 6.36 -24.84
CA ILE A 19 -17.53 5.16 -24.01
C ILE A 19 -16.31 4.36 -24.48
N ASP A 20 -16.17 4.14 -25.80
CA ASP A 20 -15.03 3.40 -26.35
C ASP A 20 -13.71 4.14 -26.10
N LEU A 21 -13.71 5.47 -26.20
CA LEU A 21 -12.56 6.32 -25.89
C LEU A 21 -12.17 6.22 -24.42
N LEU A 22 -13.14 6.35 -23.50
CA LEU A 22 -12.90 6.23 -22.06
C LEU A 22 -12.40 4.84 -21.68
N ALA A 23 -12.98 3.77 -22.24
CA ALA A 23 -12.55 2.40 -22.01
C ALA A 23 -11.09 2.19 -22.42
N ASN A 24 -10.70 2.74 -23.58
CA ASN A 24 -9.31 2.66 -24.05
C ASN A 24 -8.35 3.44 -23.15
N VAL A 25 -8.70 4.65 -22.71
CA VAL A 25 -7.87 5.45 -21.79
C VAL A 25 -7.69 4.72 -20.45
N LEU A 26 -8.76 4.16 -19.90
CA LEU A 26 -8.70 3.37 -18.66
C LEU A 26 -7.83 2.13 -18.84
N LYS A 27 -8.01 1.39 -19.93
CA LYS A 27 -7.18 0.22 -20.26
C LYS A 27 -5.70 0.57 -20.30
N GLN A 28 -5.33 1.66 -20.96
CA GLN A 28 -3.94 2.12 -21.04
C GLN A 28 -3.39 2.50 -19.66
N ARG A 29 -4.19 3.19 -18.82
CA ARG A 29 -3.79 3.52 -17.45
C ARG A 29 -3.53 2.27 -16.60
N PHE A 30 -4.41 1.28 -16.64
CA PHE A 30 -4.19 0.02 -15.95
C PHE A 30 -2.97 -0.72 -16.47
N HIS A 31 -2.78 -0.77 -17.79
CA HIS A 31 -1.63 -1.41 -18.39
C HIS A 31 -0.31 -0.79 -17.90
N ASN A 32 -0.20 0.54 -17.88
CA ASN A 32 1.00 1.21 -17.41
C ASN A 32 1.28 0.96 -15.91
N ASN A 33 0.23 0.87 -15.09
CA ASN A 33 0.36 0.52 -13.67
C ASN A 33 0.87 -0.92 -13.47
N ILE A 34 0.36 -1.87 -14.28
CA ILE A 34 0.79 -3.27 -14.25
C ILE A 34 2.27 -3.38 -14.64
N VAL A 35 2.68 -2.69 -15.70
CA VAL A 35 4.09 -2.68 -16.14
C VAL A 35 5.03 -2.14 -15.04
N ALA A 36 4.63 -1.06 -14.36
CA ALA A 36 5.41 -0.52 -13.24
C ALA A 36 5.50 -1.51 -12.07
N LEU A 37 4.40 -2.19 -11.75
CA LEU A 37 4.32 -3.21 -10.70
C LEU A 37 5.20 -4.42 -11.01
N GLU A 38 5.20 -4.91 -12.25
CA GLU A 38 6.04 -6.03 -12.70
C GLU A 38 7.53 -5.70 -12.60
N GLN A 39 7.91 -4.45 -12.90
CA GLN A 39 9.29 -3.99 -12.74
C GLN A 39 9.71 -3.97 -11.27
N ILE A 40 8.86 -3.44 -10.39
CA ILE A 40 9.10 -3.47 -8.93
C ILE A 40 9.24 -4.92 -8.45
N LYS A 41 8.30 -5.80 -8.81
CA LYS A 41 8.32 -7.22 -8.46
C LYS A 41 9.63 -7.87 -8.86
N THR A 42 10.01 -7.73 -10.13
CA THR A 42 11.24 -8.33 -10.67
C THR A 42 12.49 -7.82 -9.95
N THR A 43 12.56 -6.52 -9.66
CA THR A 43 13.70 -5.93 -8.95
C THR A 43 13.78 -6.43 -7.51
N VAL A 44 12.65 -6.51 -6.81
CA VAL A 44 12.57 -7.04 -5.45
C VAL A 44 13.00 -8.51 -5.42
N GLU A 45 12.43 -9.37 -6.27
CA GLU A 45 12.77 -10.79 -6.35
C GLU A 45 14.27 -10.99 -6.58
N LYS A 46 14.85 -10.25 -7.54
CA LYS A 46 16.30 -10.27 -7.78
C LYS A 46 17.10 -9.83 -6.56
N GLY A 47 16.68 -8.77 -5.86
CA GLY A 47 17.35 -8.28 -4.66
C GLY A 47 17.37 -9.33 -3.55
N TYR A 48 16.26 -10.03 -3.33
CA TYR A 48 16.16 -11.10 -2.34
C TYR A 48 16.96 -12.34 -2.72
N SER A 49 16.94 -12.76 -3.99
CA SER A 49 17.69 -13.92 -4.47
C SER A 49 19.21 -13.69 -4.52
N SER A 50 19.65 -12.48 -4.85
CA SER A 50 21.08 -12.14 -4.96
C SER A 50 21.73 -11.65 -3.66
N GLN A 51 21.01 -11.70 -2.54
CA GLN A 51 21.47 -11.19 -1.23
C GLN A 51 21.89 -9.70 -1.25
N GLN A 52 21.39 -8.92 -2.21
CA GLN A 52 21.62 -7.47 -2.28
C GLN A 52 20.79 -6.68 -1.24
N VAL A 53 19.88 -7.37 -0.56
CA VAL A 53 19.11 -6.84 0.58
C VAL A 53 19.93 -6.92 1.86
N SER A 54 19.93 -5.85 2.64
CA SER A 54 20.78 -5.68 3.83
C SER A 54 19.98 -5.85 5.12
N SER A 55 20.64 -6.28 6.20
CA SER A 55 20.09 -6.21 7.56
C SER A 55 20.10 -4.80 8.14
N SER A 56 20.81 -3.88 7.51
CA SER A 56 20.87 -2.46 7.90
C SER A 56 20.10 -1.62 6.89
N SER A 57 19.16 -0.80 7.37
CA SER A 57 18.44 0.14 6.51
C SER A 57 19.36 1.21 5.95
N ILE A 58 19.23 1.46 4.65
CA ILE A 58 19.89 2.57 3.95
C ILE A 58 18.93 3.77 3.85
N SER A 59 17.63 3.52 4.03
CA SER A 59 16.58 4.51 3.79
C SER A 59 16.11 5.13 5.10
N PRO A 60 15.78 6.43 5.09
CA PRO A 60 15.30 7.10 6.29
C PRO A 60 13.91 6.60 6.67
N GLU A 61 13.57 6.70 7.95
CA GLU A 61 12.20 6.43 8.40
C GLU A 61 11.27 7.56 7.96
N CYS A 62 10.09 7.21 7.42
CA CYS A 62 9.13 8.20 6.94
C CYS A 62 8.63 9.14 8.05
N CYS A 63 8.74 8.75 9.31
CA CYS A 63 8.36 9.59 10.46
C CYS A 63 9.39 10.69 10.78
N GLU A 64 10.65 10.50 10.38
CA GLU A 64 11.75 11.38 10.76
C GLU A 64 12.10 12.40 9.67
N ILE A 65 11.66 12.16 8.44
CA ILE A 65 11.93 13.06 7.32
C ILE A 65 11.07 14.34 7.37
N ASN A 66 11.64 15.42 6.84
CA ASN A 66 10.97 16.71 6.72
C ASN A 66 11.10 17.25 5.29
N PRO A 67 10.28 16.74 4.35
CA PRO A 67 10.27 17.24 2.98
C PRO A 67 9.80 18.70 2.92
N THR A 68 10.39 19.48 2.03
CA THR A 68 10.11 20.91 1.87
C THR A 68 9.26 21.21 0.63
N GLU A 69 9.52 20.49 -0.47
CA GLU A 69 8.87 20.67 -1.77
C GLU A 69 7.54 19.92 -1.83
N THR A 70 6.50 20.59 -2.34
CA THR A 70 5.17 20.00 -2.53
C THR A 70 5.03 19.45 -3.94
N ASP A 71 4.65 18.18 -4.06
CA ASP A 71 4.33 17.58 -5.34
C ASP A 71 2.81 17.47 -5.50
N TYR A 72 2.27 18.13 -6.54
CA TYR A 72 0.84 18.19 -6.81
C TYR A 72 0.23 16.82 -7.12
N ARG A 73 1.04 15.86 -7.61
CA ARG A 73 0.59 14.49 -7.92
C ARG A 73 0.33 13.71 -6.64
N PHE A 74 1.08 13.98 -5.58
CA PHE A 74 0.93 13.28 -4.29
C PHE A 74 0.14 14.10 -3.26
N LYS A 75 -0.18 15.37 -3.58
CA LYS A 75 -0.91 16.30 -2.72
C LYS A 75 -0.26 16.49 -1.35
N THR A 76 1.06 16.36 -1.29
CA THR A 76 1.84 16.47 -0.05
C THR A 76 3.28 16.84 -0.36
N LYS A 77 4.05 17.14 0.69
CA LYS A 77 5.48 17.38 0.59
C LYS A 77 6.23 16.06 0.46
N VAL A 78 7.13 15.96 -0.50
CA VAL A 78 7.85 14.72 -0.82
C VAL A 78 9.35 14.96 -1.06
N LEU A 79 10.14 13.91 -0.94
CA LEU A 79 11.51 13.81 -1.47
C LEU A 79 11.47 12.86 -2.66
N SER A 80 11.58 13.40 -3.88
CA SER A 80 11.39 12.64 -5.13
C SER A 80 12.57 11.75 -5.52
N ASN A 81 13.70 11.85 -4.81
CA ASN A 81 14.93 11.13 -5.12
C ASN A 81 15.13 9.86 -4.29
N MET A 82 14.22 9.53 -3.37
CA MET A 82 14.35 8.37 -2.49
C MET A 82 13.02 7.81 -2.04
N PHE A 83 13.03 6.57 -1.57
CA PHE A 83 11.95 6.00 -0.76
C PHE A 83 12.25 6.18 0.74
N CYS A 84 11.21 6.11 1.57
CA CYS A 84 11.36 6.03 3.01
C CYS A 84 10.73 4.73 3.53
N GLU A 85 11.09 4.33 4.75
CA GLU A 85 10.55 3.12 5.38
C GLU A 85 9.63 3.44 6.56
N ILE A 86 8.56 2.64 6.70
CA ILE A 86 7.72 2.58 7.89
C ILE A 86 7.92 1.19 8.49
N LYS A 87 8.31 1.15 9.76
CA LYS A 87 8.50 -0.10 10.50
C LYS A 87 7.28 -0.34 11.37
N ALA A 88 6.69 -1.53 11.26
CA ALA A 88 5.63 -1.94 12.15
C ALA A 88 6.13 -2.01 13.60
N LYS A 89 5.21 -1.87 14.57
CA LYS A 89 5.54 -1.98 16.01
C LYS A 89 6.31 -3.27 16.36
N TYR A 90 6.03 -4.35 15.63
CA TYR A 90 6.70 -5.64 15.78
C TYR A 90 7.29 -6.10 14.44
N VAL A 91 8.54 -5.71 14.20
CA VAL A 91 9.34 -6.19 13.06
C VAL A 91 9.98 -7.54 13.38
N SER A 92 9.95 -8.46 12.42
CA SER A 92 10.56 -9.79 12.59
C SER A 92 12.09 -9.70 12.66
N LYS A 93 12.73 -10.55 13.47
CA LYS A 93 14.21 -10.60 13.53
C LYS A 93 14.78 -10.96 12.16
N GLY A 94 15.84 -10.25 11.75
CA GLY A 94 16.47 -10.46 10.44
C GLY A 94 15.70 -9.85 9.28
N ALA A 95 14.82 -8.88 9.53
CA ALA A 95 14.16 -8.13 8.49
C ALA A 95 15.16 -7.52 7.51
N LYS A 96 14.82 -7.63 6.23
CA LYS A 96 15.67 -7.25 5.11
C LYS A 96 15.19 -5.91 4.56
N HIS A 97 16.13 -5.01 4.38
CA HIS A 97 15.91 -3.70 3.79
C HIS A 97 16.24 -3.73 2.30
N LEU A 98 15.42 -3.03 1.52
CA LEU A 98 15.54 -3.00 0.07
C LEU A 98 16.78 -2.18 -0.34
N SER A 99 17.36 -2.57 -1.48
CA SER A 99 18.59 -1.97 -1.99
C SER A 99 18.29 -0.75 -2.87
N LYS A 100 19.35 0.00 -3.20
CA LYS A 100 19.30 1.15 -4.11
C LYS A 100 18.72 0.82 -5.51
N SER A 101 18.78 -0.44 -5.95
CA SER A 101 18.24 -0.81 -7.27
C SER A 101 16.72 -0.63 -7.35
N LEU A 102 16.01 -0.78 -6.22
CA LEU A 102 14.58 -0.50 -6.17
C LEU A 102 14.29 1.00 -6.31
N GLU A 103 15.10 1.86 -5.68
CA GLU A 103 14.99 3.31 -5.80
C GLU A 103 15.08 3.76 -7.26
N GLU A 104 16.08 3.25 -7.98
CA GLU A 104 16.24 3.51 -9.42
C GLU A 104 15.03 3.02 -10.23
N THR A 105 14.49 1.86 -9.89
CA THR A 105 13.31 1.29 -10.56
C THR A 105 12.08 2.19 -10.38
N VAL A 106 11.77 2.60 -9.14
CA VAL A 106 10.57 3.40 -8.86
C VAL A 106 10.67 4.83 -9.42
N ILE A 107 11.87 5.42 -9.41
CA ILE A 107 12.12 6.72 -10.06
C ILE A 107 11.91 6.59 -11.57
N ASN A 108 12.48 5.56 -12.19
CA ASN A 108 12.34 5.32 -13.63
C ASN A 108 10.89 5.05 -14.04
N ASN A 109 10.13 4.32 -13.22
CA ASN A 109 8.70 4.13 -13.42
C ASN A 109 7.95 5.47 -13.46
N LEU A 110 8.18 6.34 -12.46
CA LEU A 110 7.51 7.64 -12.38
C LEU A 110 7.92 8.58 -13.53
N ASN A 111 9.18 8.53 -13.97
CA ASN A 111 9.65 9.30 -15.13
C ASN A 111 9.01 8.84 -16.43
N LYS A 112 8.81 7.52 -16.61
CA LYS A 112 8.15 6.95 -17.80
C LYS A 112 6.64 7.19 -17.78
N ASN A 113 6.02 7.19 -16.60
CA ASN A 113 4.59 7.42 -16.44
C ASN A 113 4.32 8.42 -15.29
N PRO A 114 4.24 9.72 -15.59
CA PRO A 114 4.00 10.76 -14.59
C PRO A 114 2.64 10.68 -13.88
N ASP A 115 1.68 9.92 -14.41
CA ASP A 115 0.36 9.69 -13.79
C ASP A 115 0.42 8.65 -12.65
N LEU A 116 1.56 7.95 -12.48
CA LEU A 116 1.74 7.00 -11.38
C LEU A 116 1.57 7.70 -10.03
N ARG A 117 0.88 6.99 -9.13
CA ARG A 117 0.75 7.37 -7.74
C ARG A 117 1.81 6.63 -6.91
N TRP A 118 1.59 6.56 -5.61
CA TRP A 118 2.48 5.93 -4.66
C TRP A 118 2.92 4.55 -5.13
N GLN A 119 4.24 4.31 -5.11
CA GLN A 119 4.84 3.00 -5.35
C GLN A 119 5.34 2.48 -4.01
N TYR A 120 4.99 1.25 -3.66
CA TYR A 120 5.33 0.71 -2.34
C TYR A 120 5.58 -0.79 -2.38
N PHE A 121 6.37 -1.25 -1.42
CA PHE A 121 6.61 -2.66 -1.15
C PHE A 121 6.43 -2.91 0.34
N GLY A 122 5.57 -3.86 0.70
CA GLY A 122 5.43 -4.34 2.07
C GLY A 122 6.12 -5.69 2.23
N SER A 123 7.05 -5.78 3.17
CA SER A 123 7.73 -7.01 3.51
C SER A 123 6.89 -7.86 4.47
N GLN A 124 7.10 -9.18 4.46
CA GLN A 124 6.46 -10.09 5.41
C GLN A 124 6.98 -9.89 6.84
N GLU A 125 8.16 -9.30 6.98
CA GLU A 125 8.80 -8.98 8.26
C GLU A 125 8.23 -7.71 8.91
N GLY A 126 7.40 -6.93 8.20
CA GLY A 126 6.74 -5.73 8.72
C GLY A 126 7.45 -4.41 8.38
N ILE A 127 8.21 -4.38 7.27
CA ILE A 127 8.79 -3.15 6.73
C ILE A 127 8.00 -2.72 5.50
N LEU A 128 7.51 -1.49 5.49
CA LEU A 128 6.92 -0.86 4.30
C LEU A 128 7.90 0.14 3.71
N SER A 129 8.31 -0.03 2.47
CA SER A 129 9.04 0.99 1.70
C SER A 129 8.07 1.73 0.79
N ILE A 130 8.09 3.08 0.81
CA ILE A 130 7.17 3.91 0.02
C ILE A 130 7.91 5.03 -0.73
N TYR A 131 7.54 5.19 -2.00
CA TYR A 131 8.07 6.20 -2.92
C TYR A 131 6.94 7.07 -3.51
N PRO A 132 7.14 8.39 -3.65
CA PRO A 132 8.28 9.15 -3.12
C PRO A 132 8.27 9.21 -1.59
N ALA A 133 9.41 9.50 -0.98
CA ALA A 133 9.49 9.62 0.47
C ALA A 133 8.67 10.83 0.96
N HIS A 134 7.82 10.65 1.96
CA HIS A 134 6.99 11.73 2.52
C HIS A 134 6.81 11.55 4.03
N LYS A 135 6.57 12.66 4.73
CA LYS A 135 6.40 12.62 6.18
C LYS A 135 5.12 11.85 6.54
N TYR A 136 5.29 10.81 7.34
CA TYR A 136 4.18 10.03 7.91
C TYR A 136 4.02 10.36 9.39
N THR A 137 2.78 10.54 9.87
CA THR A 137 2.54 11.01 11.26
C THR A 137 2.33 9.89 12.26
N SER A 138 2.01 8.67 11.82
CA SER A 138 1.52 7.60 12.69
C SER A 138 2.20 6.25 12.42
N CYS A 139 3.54 6.24 12.28
CA CYS A 139 4.29 5.02 11.94
C CYS A 139 4.09 3.89 12.96
N ASP A 140 4.02 4.20 14.26
CA ASP A 140 3.89 3.19 15.33
C ASP A 140 2.61 2.34 15.25
N SER A 141 1.58 2.86 14.59
CA SER A 141 0.29 2.19 14.40
C SER A 141 0.17 1.50 13.04
N TYR A 142 1.15 1.71 12.15
CA TYR A 142 1.08 1.21 10.80
C TYR A 142 1.78 -0.15 10.69
N ASP A 143 1.04 -1.16 10.27
CA ASP A 143 1.58 -2.45 9.86
C ASP A 143 1.01 -2.79 8.48
N ASN A 144 1.87 -3.06 7.50
CA ASN A 144 1.45 -3.41 6.14
C ASN A 144 0.72 -4.76 6.10
N ARG A 145 1.06 -5.70 6.99
CA ARG A 145 0.61 -7.10 6.92
C ARG A 145 -0.88 -7.28 7.19
N VAL A 146 -1.50 -6.31 7.84
CA VAL A 146 -2.92 -6.28 8.16
C VAL A 146 -3.71 -5.33 7.25
N ARG A 147 -3.08 -4.76 6.22
CA ARG A 147 -3.77 -3.86 5.30
C ARG A 147 -4.50 -4.67 4.22
N PRO A 148 -5.71 -4.25 3.81
CA PRO A 148 -6.48 -4.96 2.80
C PRO A 148 -5.69 -5.26 1.52
N TRP A 149 -4.96 -4.27 0.99
CA TRP A 149 -4.14 -4.44 -0.22
C TRP A 149 -3.06 -5.53 -0.07
N TYR A 150 -2.51 -5.72 1.13
CA TYR A 150 -1.49 -6.73 1.39
C TYR A 150 -2.13 -8.11 1.54
N VAL A 151 -3.21 -8.20 2.32
CA VAL A 151 -3.96 -9.44 2.55
C VAL A 151 -4.49 -10.02 1.24
N GLU A 152 -5.09 -9.17 0.39
CA GLU A 152 -5.57 -9.55 -0.95
C GLU A 152 -4.44 -9.99 -1.88
N GLY A 153 -3.24 -9.41 -1.74
CA GLY A 153 -2.08 -9.77 -2.54
C GLY A 153 -1.46 -11.11 -2.17
N ILE A 154 -1.44 -11.48 -0.88
CA ILE A 154 -0.87 -12.75 -0.41
C ILE A 154 -1.86 -13.92 -0.48
N ALA A 155 -3.15 -13.63 -0.33
CA ALA A 155 -4.23 -14.60 -0.29
C ALA A 155 -5.39 -14.10 -1.17
N PRO A 156 -5.23 -14.17 -2.50
CA PRO A 156 -6.26 -13.72 -3.43
C PRO A 156 -7.50 -14.61 -3.43
N GLU A 157 -7.35 -15.87 -3.00
CA GLU A 157 -8.45 -16.83 -2.91
C GLU A 157 -9.31 -16.57 -1.66
N PRO A 158 -10.65 -16.51 -1.80
CA PRO A 158 -11.57 -16.41 -0.67
C PRO A 158 -11.40 -17.57 0.32
N LYS A 159 -11.56 -17.29 1.61
CA LYS A 159 -11.53 -18.31 2.68
C LYS A 159 -12.86 -18.35 3.42
N ASP A 160 -13.30 -19.55 3.79
CA ASP A 160 -14.41 -19.78 4.72
C ASP A 160 -13.84 -20.08 6.12
N ILE A 161 -14.23 -19.31 7.13
CA ILE A 161 -13.63 -19.35 8.48
C ILE A 161 -14.68 -19.60 9.55
N VAL A 162 -14.45 -20.61 10.39
CA VAL A 162 -15.27 -20.89 11.59
C VAL A 162 -14.46 -20.55 12.83
N LEU A 163 -14.89 -19.53 13.58
CA LEU A 163 -14.30 -19.16 14.86
C LEU A 163 -15.01 -19.88 16.00
N ILE A 164 -14.25 -20.63 16.80
CA ILE A 164 -14.74 -21.31 18.01
C ILE A 164 -14.03 -20.67 19.21
N ILE A 165 -14.80 -20.13 20.14
CA ILE A 165 -14.30 -19.51 21.37
C ILE A 165 -14.68 -20.39 22.55
N ASP A 166 -13.69 -20.82 23.33
CA ASP A 166 -13.95 -21.55 24.58
C ASP A 166 -14.65 -20.62 25.59
N LYS A 167 -15.65 -21.17 26.29
CA LYS A 167 -16.43 -20.51 27.34
C LYS A 167 -16.44 -21.33 28.63
N SER A 168 -15.48 -22.24 28.79
CA SER A 168 -15.26 -23.01 30.01
C SER A 168 -14.97 -22.11 31.22
N GLY A 169 -15.05 -22.66 32.43
CA GLY A 169 -14.88 -21.90 33.67
C GLY A 169 -13.53 -21.18 33.79
N SER A 170 -12.45 -21.73 33.24
CA SER A 170 -11.12 -21.09 33.20
C SER A 170 -11.10 -19.80 32.40
N MET A 171 -12.04 -19.60 31.45
CA MET A 171 -12.11 -18.38 30.66
C MET A 171 -12.62 -17.16 31.46
N ALA A 172 -13.08 -17.38 32.69
CA ALA A 172 -13.39 -16.31 33.64
C ALA A 172 -12.13 -15.74 34.34
N ASP A 173 -10.98 -16.42 34.24
CA ASP A 173 -9.73 -15.97 34.86
C ASP A 173 -9.30 -14.60 34.32
N ILE A 174 -8.68 -13.79 35.17
CA ILE A 174 -8.30 -12.41 34.88
C ILE A 174 -6.79 -12.34 34.60
N ILE A 175 -6.41 -11.71 33.48
CA ILE A 175 -5.04 -11.33 33.17
C ILE A 175 -4.99 -9.81 33.02
N GLY A 176 -4.25 -9.16 33.92
CA GLY A 176 -4.20 -7.69 33.99
C GLY A 176 -5.55 -7.11 34.43
N ASN A 177 -6.24 -6.44 33.51
CA ASN A 177 -7.55 -5.82 33.74
C ASN A 177 -8.68 -6.41 32.87
N LYS A 178 -8.44 -7.56 32.23
CA LYS A 178 -9.42 -8.23 31.36
C LYS A 178 -9.55 -9.71 31.72
N THR A 179 -10.73 -10.27 31.54
CA THR A 179 -10.91 -11.73 31.59
C THR A 179 -10.37 -12.38 30.34
N LEU A 180 -10.00 -13.67 30.42
CA LEU A 180 -9.56 -14.44 29.25
C LEU A 180 -10.63 -14.47 28.15
N ILE A 181 -11.92 -14.54 28.50
CA ILE A 181 -13.00 -14.44 27.52
C ILE A 181 -13.02 -13.08 26.81
N GLN A 182 -12.77 -11.96 27.51
CA GLN A 182 -12.68 -10.64 26.89
C GLN A 182 -11.48 -10.54 25.93
N ILE A 183 -10.36 -11.15 26.28
CA ILE A 183 -9.16 -11.21 25.42
C ILE A 183 -9.46 -12.05 24.18
N ALA A 184 -10.09 -13.22 24.34
CA ALA A 184 -10.46 -14.09 23.23
C ALA A 184 -11.44 -13.43 22.26
N VAL A 185 -12.46 -12.72 22.77
CA VAL A 185 -13.40 -11.94 21.93
C VAL A 185 -12.65 -10.83 21.18
N SER A 186 -11.77 -10.09 21.85
CA SER A 186 -10.99 -9.02 21.19
C SER A 186 -10.02 -9.56 20.13
N ALA A 187 -9.45 -10.75 20.34
CA ALA A 187 -8.65 -11.45 19.34
C ALA A 187 -9.51 -11.90 18.15
N ALA A 188 -10.71 -12.43 18.40
CA ALA A 188 -11.65 -12.82 17.35
C ALA A 188 -12.08 -11.60 16.50
N GLU A 189 -12.38 -10.47 17.13
CA GLU A 189 -12.65 -9.20 16.43
C GLU A 189 -11.45 -8.77 15.56
N SER A 190 -10.23 -8.93 16.04
CA SER A 190 -9.02 -8.62 15.27
C SER A 190 -8.89 -9.50 14.02
N VAL A 191 -9.24 -10.79 14.13
CA VAL A 191 -9.29 -11.72 12.98
C VAL A 191 -10.36 -11.28 12.00
N LEU A 192 -11.58 -10.99 12.48
CA LEU A 192 -12.69 -10.53 11.63
C LEU A 192 -12.34 -9.24 10.87
N ASN A 193 -11.65 -8.30 11.52
CA ASN A 193 -11.19 -7.06 10.89
C ASN A 193 -10.07 -7.26 9.84
N SER A 194 -9.45 -8.44 9.81
CA SER A 194 -8.43 -8.80 8.82
C SER A 194 -8.99 -9.51 7.58
N LEU A 195 -10.27 -9.87 7.61
CA LEU A 195 -10.93 -10.56 6.51
C LEU A 195 -11.18 -9.63 5.33
N ASN A 196 -11.08 -10.19 4.12
CA ASN A 196 -11.41 -9.46 2.89
C ASN A 196 -12.93 -9.54 2.60
N PRO A 197 -13.49 -8.69 1.72
CA PRO A 197 -14.92 -8.70 1.39
C PRO A 197 -15.44 -9.99 0.75
N ASN A 198 -14.55 -10.87 0.28
CA ASN A 198 -14.89 -12.15 -0.34
C ASN A 198 -14.84 -13.32 0.66
N ASP A 199 -14.18 -13.16 1.81
CA ASP A 199 -14.09 -14.15 2.89
C ASP A 199 -15.45 -14.31 3.58
N ARG A 200 -15.72 -15.49 4.13
CA ARG A 200 -17.01 -15.85 4.76
C ARG A 200 -16.85 -16.46 6.14
#